data_AF-Q9F8C1-F1
#
_entry.id   AF-Q9F8C1-F1
#
_cell.length_a   1.000
_cell.length_b   1.000
_cell.length_c   1.000
_cell.angle_alpha   90.00
_cell.angle_beta   90.00
_cell.angle_gamma   90.00
#
_symmetry.space_group_name_H-M   'P 1'
#
loop_
_entity.id
_entity.type
_entity.pdbx_description
1 polymer ?
#
loop_
_entity_poly.entity_id
_entity_poly.type
_entity_poly.pdbx_seq_one_letter_code
_entity_poly.pdbx_strand_id
1 'polypeptide(L)'
;MLQTGFRFGEAMAITWDDIDFERNSIYTYRRYSSIKKDFTKPKTRTSIRRVPVSHDLKELLLELKFQQERMLKALHIKNTDQLIFYDYRFGMISNNAVNKFLASSLEN
;
A
#
# COMPACT_ATOMS: atom_id res chain seq x y z
N MET A 1 -14.35 -4.77 -6.15
CA MET A 1 -12.90 -4.95 -5.97
C MET A 1 -12.32 -5.03 -7.36
N LEU A 2 -12.00 -3.87 -7.96
CA LEU A 2 -11.68 -3.79 -9.38
C LEU A 2 -10.19 -3.51 -9.56
N GLN A 3 -9.53 -4.51 -10.16
CA GLN A 3 -8.44 -4.43 -11.14
C GLN A 3 -6.94 -4.32 -10.75
N THR A 4 -6.52 -4.28 -9.49
CA THR A 4 -5.11 -4.64 -9.13
C THR A 4 -4.95 -6.06 -8.60
N GLY A 5 -6.05 -6.79 -8.47
CA GLY A 5 -6.09 -8.14 -7.90
C GLY A 5 -5.85 -8.20 -6.39
N PHE A 6 -5.55 -7.08 -5.72
CA PHE A 6 -5.39 -7.04 -4.27
C PHE A 6 -6.74 -7.17 -3.56
N ARG A 7 -6.79 -8.03 -2.54
CA ARG A 7 -7.85 -7.94 -1.53
C ARG A 7 -7.57 -6.77 -0.60
N PHE A 8 -8.61 -6.11 -0.07
CA PHE A 8 -8.43 -4.93 0.81
C PHE A 8 -7.39 -5.14 1.92
N GLY A 9 -7.46 -6.26 2.65
CA GLY A 9 -6.49 -6.55 3.70
C GLY A 9 -5.05 -6.73 3.19
N GLU A 10 -4.86 -7.20 1.95
CA GLU A 10 -3.54 -7.28 1.29
C GLU A 10 -3.03 -5.87 0.97
N ALA A 11 -3.87 -5.03 0.37
CA ALA A 11 -3.52 -3.65 0.03
C ALA A 11 -3.15 -2.82 1.26
N MET A 12 -3.92 -2.97 2.35
CA MET A 12 -3.66 -2.32 3.63
C MET A 12 -2.36 -2.75 4.30
N ALA A 13 -1.79 -3.88 3.90
CA ALA A 13 -0.56 -4.41 4.47
C ALA A 13 0.69 -4.04 3.69
N ILE A 14 0.54 -3.35 2.55
CA ILE A 14 1.67 -2.98 1.71
C ILE A 14 2.47 -1.88 2.41
N THR A 15 3.77 -2.14 2.55
CA THR A 15 4.77 -1.20 3.05
C THR A 15 5.69 -0.75 1.93
N TRP A 16 6.43 0.33 2.15
CA TRP A 16 7.41 0.82 1.18
C TRP A 16 8.46 -0.24 0.81
N ASP A 17 8.81 -1.12 1.73
CA ASP A 17 9.80 -2.20 1.54
C ASP A 17 9.26 -3.36 0.69
N ASP A 18 7.94 -3.45 0.51
CA ASP A 18 7.31 -4.44 -0.35
C ASP A 18 7.32 -4.05 -1.83
N ILE A 19 7.70 -2.80 -2.15
CA ILE A 19 7.74 -2.28 -3.52
C ILE A 19 9.13 -2.46 -4.11
N ASP A 20 9.18 -3.20 -5.20
CA ASP A 20 10.34 -3.36 -6.06
C ASP A 20 10.23 -2.37 -7.23
N PHE A 21 10.78 -1.17 -7.03
CA PHE A 21 10.75 -0.09 -8.03
C PHE A 21 11.63 -0.38 -9.25
N GLU A 22 12.61 -1.29 -9.15
CA GLU A 22 13.42 -1.72 -10.29
C GLU A 22 12.63 -2.65 -11.21
N ARG A 23 11.89 -3.60 -10.61
CA ARG A 23 11.08 -4.59 -11.34
C ARG A 23 9.63 -4.15 -11.56
N ASN A 24 9.28 -2.92 -11.15
CA ASN A 24 7.92 -2.39 -11.14
C ASN A 24 6.91 -3.43 -10.61
N SER A 25 7.12 -3.92 -9.39
CA SER A 25 6.23 -4.92 -8.80
C SER A 25 6.07 -4.75 -7.30
N ILE A 26 4.94 -5.19 -6.76
CA ILE A 26 4.66 -5.23 -5.32
C ILE A 26 4.62 -6.68 -4.87
N TYR A 27 5.38 -7.00 -3.82
CA TYR A 27 5.30 -8.31 -3.19
C TYR A 27 4.25 -8.30 -2.08
N THR A 28 3.23 -9.15 -2.22
CA THR A 28 2.20 -9.32 -1.19
C THR A 28 2.31 -10.71 -0.57
N TYR A 29 2.29 -10.77 0.76
CA TYR A 29 2.41 -12.03 1.50
C TYR A 29 1.69 -12.00 2.86
N ARG A 30 1.11 -10.87 3.24
CA ARG A 30 0.44 -10.65 4.53
C ARG A 30 -0.79 -9.79 4.36
N ARG A 31 -1.59 -9.71 5.40
CA ARG A 31 -2.77 -8.84 5.47
C ARG A 31 -2.67 -7.96 6.70
N TYR A 32 -3.26 -6.79 6.67
CA TYR A 32 -3.46 -5.99 7.85
C TYR A 32 -4.89 -6.18 8.38
N SER A 33 -5.02 -6.46 9.67
CA SER A 33 -6.32 -6.53 10.33
C SER A 33 -6.60 -5.20 11.01
N SER A 34 -7.60 -4.45 10.52
CA SER A 34 -8.06 -3.22 11.17
C SER A 34 -8.63 -3.46 12.57
N ILE A 35 -9.18 -4.65 12.82
CA ILE A 35 -9.72 -5.07 14.13
C ILE A 35 -8.57 -5.29 15.13
N LYS A 36 -7.56 -6.07 14.74
CA LYS A 36 -6.42 -6.38 15.60
C LYS A 36 -5.35 -5.28 15.62
N LYS A 37 -5.44 -4.34 14.68
CA LYS A 37 -4.40 -3.34 14.38
C LYS A 37 -3.01 -3.96 14.23
N ASP A 38 -2.96 -5.07 13.50
CA ASP A 38 -1.74 -5.88 13.37
C ASP A 38 -1.70 -6.62 12.02
N PHE A 39 -0.50 -6.99 11.62
CA PHE A 39 -0.25 -7.89 10.50
C PHE A 39 -0.72 -9.30 10.82
N THR A 40 -1.33 -9.93 9.82
CA THR A 40 -1.87 -11.28 9.91
C THR A 40 -1.48 -12.09 8.69
N LYS A 41 -1.50 -13.41 8.86
CA LYS A 41 -1.21 -14.36 7.78
C LYS A 41 -2.15 -14.16 6.59
N PRO A 42 -1.67 -14.45 5.36
CA PRO A 42 -2.53 -14.46 4.19
C PRO A 42 -3.68 -15.46 4.38
N LYS A 43 -4.85 -15.17 3.82
CA LYS A 43 -6.01 -16.08 3.96
C LYS A 43 -5.80 -17.38 3.16
N THR A 44 -5.12 -17.27 2.02
CA THR A 44 -4.84 -18.40 1.12
C THR A 44 -3.41 -18.31 0.61
N ARG A 45 -2.82 -19.43 0.19
CA ARG A 45 -1.47 -19.45 -0.41
C ARG A 45 -1.36 -18.57 -1.66
N THR A 46 -2.44 -18.43 -2.42
CA THR A 46 -2.52 -17.56 -3.60
C THR A 46 -2.40 -16.06 -3.29
N SER A 47 -2.53 -15.67 -2.02
CA SER A 47 -2.24 -14.31 -1.57
C SER A 47 -0.74 -13.99 -1.54
N ILE A 48 0.15 -14.99 -1.62
CA ILE A 48 1.60 -14.79 -1.68
C ILE A 48 2.03 -14.72 -3.14
N ARG A 49 2.33 -13.51 -3.64
CA ARG A 49 2.66 -13.29 -5.06
C ARG A 49 3.34 -11.93 -5.27
N ARG A 50 3.96 -11.77 -6.43
CA ARG A 50 4.31 -10.45 -6.98
C ARG A 50 3.20 -9.97 -7.91
N VAL A 51 2.79 -8.73 -7.75
CA VAL A 51 1.81 -8.06 -8.59
C VAL A 51 2.55 -7.00 -9.41
N PRO A 52 2.56 -7.08 -10.75
CA PRO A 52 3.13 -6.05 -11.61
C PRO A 52 2.46 -4.70 -11.38
N VAL A 53 3.23 -3.63 -11.51
CA VAL A 53 2.81 -2.24 -11.36
C VAL A 53 3.10 -1.51 -12.67
N SER A 54 2.13 -0.74 -13.15
CA SER A 54 2.31 0.13 -14.33
C SER A 54 3.30 1.25 -14.03
N HIS A 55 3.90 1.83 -15.08
CA HIS A 55 4.80 2.96 -14.91
C HIS A 55 4.11 4.15 -14.22
N ASP A 56 2.87 4.46 -14.62
CA ASP A 56 2.09 5.56 -14.04
C ASP A 56 1.82 5.36 -12.54
N LEU A 57 1.49 4.13 -12.12
CA LEU A 57 1.34 3.82 -10.69
C LEU A 57 2.67 3.90 -9.94
N LYS A 58 3.79 3.53 -10.58
CA LYS A 58 5.11 3.73 -9.97
C LYS A 58 5.39 5.21 -9.71
N GLU A 59 5.16 6.09 -10.69
CA GLU A 59 5.37 7.53 -10.52
C GLU A 59 4.45 8.09 -9.43
N LEU A 60 3.18 7.67 -9.41
CA LEU A 60 2.24 8.04 -8.35
C LEU A 60 2.69 7.57 -6.95
N LEU A 61 3.25 6.35 -6.84
CA LEU A 61 3.79 5.82 -5.59
C LEU A 61 5.03 6.60 -5.12
N LEU A 62 5.90 7.01 -6.04
CA LEU A 62 7.09 7.82 -5.71
C LEU A 62 6.67 9.22 -5.21
N GLU A 63 5.72 9.87 -5.87
CA GLU A 63 5.17 11.14 -5.42
C GLU A 63 4.51 11.01 -4.05
N LEU A 64 3.70 9.98 -3.84
CA LEU A 64 3.08 9.70 -2.54
C LEU A 64 4.14 9.51 -1.43
N LYS A 65 5.21 8.77 -1.72
CA LYS A 65 6.31 8.55 -0.77
C LYS A 65 6.95 9.87 -0.36
N PHE A 66 7.27 10.71 -1.34
CA PHE A 66 7.87 12.02 -1.11
C PHE A 66 6.97 12.92 -0.24
N GLN A 67 5.67 13.00 -0.55
CA GLN A 67 4.72 13.80 0.22
C GLN A 67 4.58 13.27 1.66
N GLN A 68 4.51 11.94 1.83
CA GLN A 68 4.40 11.31 3.14
C GLN A 68 5.64 11.59 4.00
N GLU A 69 6.85 11.42 3.46
CA GLU A 69 8.11 11.68 4.17
C GLU A 69 8.22 13.14 4.62
N ARG A 70 7.85 14.09 3.75
CA ARG A 70 7.83 15.52 4.08
C ARG A 70 6.87 15.83 5.23
N MET A 71 5.65 15.31 5.15
CA MET A 71 4.62 15.51 6.15
C MET A 71 5.02 14.93 7.51
N LEU A 72 5.48 13.67 7.54
CA LEU A 72 5.91 12.99 8.75
C LEU A 72 7.08 13.70 9.42
N LYS A 73 8.07 14.16 8.63
CA LYS A 73 9.19 14.96 9.12
C LYS A 73 8.73 16.28 9.75
N ALA A 74 7.83 17.01 9.10
CA ALA A 74 7.30 18.27 9.63
C ALA A 74 6.55 18.09 10.96
N LEU A 75 5.90 16.95 11.14
CA LEU A 75 5.12 16.62 12.34
C LEU A 75 5.93 15.89 13.43
N HIS A 76 7.21 15.58 13.18
CA HIS A 76 8.06 14.77 14.06
C HIS A 76 7.46 13.37 14.36
N ILE A 77 6.77 12.78 13.39
CA ILE A 77 6.15 11.45 13.48
C ILE A 77 7.02 10.43 12.75
N LYS A 78 7.22 9.24 13.34
CA LYS A 78 7.88 8.11 12.68
C LYS A 78 6.84 7.11 12.16
N ASN A 79 6.93 6.75 10.88
CA ASN A 79 6.16 5.65 10.30
C ASN A 79 6.91 4.33 10.55
N THR A 80 6.85 3.81 11.77
CA THR A 80 7.63 2.62 12.16
C THR A 80 7.25 1.37 11.39
N ASP A 81 6.00 1.28 10.93
CA ASP A 81 5.48 0.13 10.20
C ASP A 81 5.67 0.26 8.68
N GLN A 82 6.23 1.38 8.21
CA GLN A 82 6.51 1.67 6.79
C GLN A 82 5.28 1.57 5.89
N LEU A 83 4.08 1.72 6.44
CA LEU A 83 2.81 1.56 5.73
C LEU A 83 2.63 2.68 4.68
N ILE A 84 2.29 2.29 3.45
CA ILE A 84 1.99 3.25 2.38
C ILE A 84 0.69 3.99 2.69
N PHE A 85 -0.33 3.23 3.08
CA PHE A 85 -1.68 3.70 3.34
C PHE A 85 -1.88 4.06 4.81
N TYR A 86 -1.03 4.97 5.29
CA TYR A 86 -1.03 5.48 6.66
C TYR A 86 -1.42 6.96 6.70
N ASP A 87 -2.45 7.25 7.48
CA ASP A 87 -2.91 8.58 7.86
C ASP A 87 -2.54 8.81 9.33
N TYR A 88 -1.69 9.81 9.59
CA TYR A 88 -1.25 10.10 10.96
C TYR A 88 -2.36 10.63 11.88
N ARG A 89 -3.46 11.17 11.34
CA ARG A 89 -4.60 11.69 12.11
C ARG A 89 -5.65 10.62 12.37
N PHE A 90 -5.89 9.75 11.38
CA PHE A 90 -7.00 8.80 11.40
C PHE A 90 -6.54 7.33 11.40
N GLY A 91 -5.24 7.08 11.36
CA GLY A 91 -4.65 5.75 11.28
C GLY A 91 -4.74 5.18 9.86
N MET A 92 -5.67 4.27 9.62
CA MET A 92 -5.78 3.58 8.34
C MET A 92 -6.73 4.29 7.39
N ILE A 93 -6.29 4.55 6.16
CA ILE A 93 -7.18 5.14 5.15
C ILE A 93 -8.29 4.16 4.74
N SER A 94 -9.42 4.71 4.29
CA SER A 94 -10.60 3.92 3.92
C SER A 94 -10.38 3.05 2.68
N ASN A 95 -11.16 1.97 2.57
CA ASN A 95 -11.19 1.08 1.40
C ASN A 95 -11.43 1.86 0.08
N ASN A 96 -12.24 2.91 0.11
CA ASN A 96 -12.49 3.75 -1.07
C ASN A 96 -11.25 4.56 -1.48
N ALA A 97 -10.47 5.06 -0.53
CA ALA A 97 -9.24 5.79 -0.81
C ALA A 97 -8.17 4.85 -1.42
N VAL A 98 -8.02 3.65 -0.85
CA VAL A 98 -7.14 2.60 -1.39
C VAL A 98 -7.57 2.19 -2.80
N ASN A 99 -8.87 1.93 -3.01
CA ASN A 99 -9.36 1.55 -4.33
C ASN A 99 -9.23 2.67 -5.37
N LYS A 100 -9.45 3.94 -4.99
CA LYS A 100 -9.23 5.07 -5.91
C LYS A 100 -7.76 5.17 -6.33
N PHE A 101 -6.84 5.06 -5.38
CA PHE A 101 -5.39 5.09 -5.64
C PHE A 101 -4.94 3.93 -6.55
N LEU A 102 -5.50 2.73 -6.34
CA LEU A 102 -5.22 1.55 -7.16
C LEU A 102 -5.97 1.54 -8.49
N ALA A 103 -7.06 2.30 -8.63
CA ALA A 103 -7.83 2.41 -9.88
C ALA A 103 -7.18 3.38 -10.87
N SER A 104 -6.57 4.47 -10.38
CA SER A 104 -5.81 5.42 -11.22
C SER A 104 -4.57 4.82 -11.87
N SER A 105 -4.24 3.57 -11.55
CA SER A 105 -3.11 2.79 -12.06
C SER A 105 -3.37 2.11 -13.41
N LEU A 106 -4.63 2.08 -13.85
CA LEU A 106 -5.14 1.15 -14.86
C LEU A 106 -5.67 1.85 -16.13
N GLU A 107 -5.60 3.16 -16.19
CA GLU A 107 -5.88 3.93 -17.40
C GLU A 107 -4.56 4.23 -18.11
N ASN A 108 -3.97 3.21 -18.74
CA ASN A 108 -3.07 3.27 -19.92
C ASN A 108 -2.61 1.86 -20.31
#